data_AF-A0A0D5CAL0-F1
#
_entry.id   AF-A0A0D5CAL0-F1
#
_cell.length_a   1.000
_cell.length_b   1.000
_cell.length_c   1.000
_cell.angle_alpha   90.00
_cell.angle_beta   90.00
_cell.angle_gamma   90.00
#
_symmetry.space_group_name_H-M   'P 1'
#
loop_
_entity.id
_entity.type
_entity.pdbx_description
1 polymer ?
#
loop_
_entity_poly.entity_id
_entity_poly.type
_entity_poly.pdbx_seq_one_letter_code
_entity_poly.pdbx_strand_id
1 'polypeptide(L)'
;SPGVFFDHDKGKTHSSGKLLFAARVIPYRGSWLDIEFDSKDIVYARIDRRRKLPATTLLMALGMDGEDILSTFYKTVTYTRDGDNWRIPYSADRFKGMKIISDLIDADTGEVVLEAGKKLTARSAKQLAEKGLKAIKATEDDLFGSYLAEDVVNYATGEIYLEAGDEIDEKVLKTLIDTG
;
A
#
# COMPACT_ATOMS: atom_id res chain seq x y z
N SER A 1 10.58 29.91 -16.87
CA SER A 1 9.42 29.62 -17.73
C SER A 1 8.35 28.93 -16.90
N PRO A 2 7.06 29.10 -17.22
CA PRO A 2 5.99 28.29 -16.64
C PRO A 2 6.21 26.80 -16.94
N GLY A 3 5.77 25.93 -16.04
CA GLY A 3 5.92 24.49 -16.20
C GLY A 3 5.95 23.71 -14.89
N VAL A 4 6.19 22.41 -15.02
CA VAL A 4 6.41 21.49 -13.89
C VAL A 4 7.89 21.16 -13.82
N PHE A 5 8.46 21.28 -12.63
CA PHE A 5 9.87 21.04 -12.36
C PHE A 5 9.98 19.95 -11.31
N PHE A 6 10.87 18.98 -11.54
CA PHE A 6 11.20 17.93 -10.57
C PHE A 6 12.65 18.14 -10.15
N ASP A 7 12.90 18.19 -8.84
CA ASP A 7 14.24 18.39 -8.30
C ASP A 7 14.39 17.62 -6.98
N HIS A 8 15.61 17.57 -6.44
CA HIS A 8 15.86 17.08 -5.11
C HIS A 8 16.92 17.94 -4.40
N ASP A 9 16.90 17.93 -3.08
CA ASP A 9 17.76 18.76 -2.23
C ASP A 9 19.26 18.37 -2.23
N LYS A 10 19.64 17.38 -3.05
CA LYS A 10 20.99 16.78 -3.10
C LYS A 10 21.49 16.26 -1.75
N GLY A 11 20.57 15.86 -0.86
CA GLY A 11 20.87 15.32 0.47
C GLY A 11 21.38 16.35 1.47
N LYS A 12 21.19 17.65 1.19
CA LYS A 12 21.70 18.74 2.04
C LYS A 12 20.77 19.08 3.21
N THR A 13 19.48 18.75 3.12
CA THR A 13 18.47 19.20 4.09
C THR A 13 18.38 18.30 5.30
N HIS A 14 18.59 17.00 5.12
CA HIS A 14 18.51 16.02 6.20
C HIS A 14 19.88 15.43 6.52
N SER A 15 20.21 15.30 7.81
CA SER A 15 21.51 14.82 8.29
C SER A 15 21.85 13.40 7.86
N SER A 16 20.85 12.59 7.51
CA SER A 16 21.07 11.23 6.97
C SER A 16 21.59 11.22 5.53
N GLY A 17 21.66 12.37 4.85
CA GLY A 17 22.00 12.46 3.43
C GLY A 17 20.92 11.93 2.48
N LYS A 18 19.72 11.60 3.00
CA LYS A 18 18.58 11.15 2.20
C LYS A 18 18.17 12.24 1.23
N LEU A 19 17.98 11.88 -0.04
CA LEU A 19 17.48 12.79 -1.05
C LEU A 19 16.00 13.10 -0.79
N LEU A 20 15.67 14.38 -0.65
CA LEU A 20 14.29 14.83 -0.55
C LEU A 20 13.86 15.34 -1.92
N PHE A 21 12.94 14.62 -2.55
CA PHE A 21 12.40 14.97 -3.85
C PHE A 21 11.28 16.00 -3.72
N ALA A 22 11.16 16.86 -4.71
CA ALA A 22 10.09 17.82 -4.83
C ALA A 22 9.66 18.01 -6.28
N ALA A 23 8.37 18.26 -6.47
CA ALA A 23 7.78 18.73 -7.71
C ALA A 23 7.23 20.14 -7.51
N ARG A 24 7.50 21.04 -8.45
CA ARG A 24 7.03 22.43 -8.41
C ARG A 24 6.29 22.77 -9.69
N VAL A 25 5.06 23.21 -9.55
CA VAL A 25 4.23 23.74 -10.63
C VAL A 25 4.29 25.27 -10.58
N ILE A 26 4.91 25.87 -11.59
CA ILE A 26 5.01 27.32 -11.75
C ILE A 26 4.06 27.74 -12.87
N PRO A 27 2.94 28.41 -12.55
CA PRO A 27 2.04 28.91 -13.59
C PRO A 27 2.59 30.17 -14.25
N TYR A 28 2.03 30.55 -15.40
CA TYR A 28 2.29 31.86 -16.00
C TYR A 28 1.70 33.02 -15.18
N ARG A 29 0.53 32.79 -14.58
CA ARG A 29 -0.14 33.68 -13.62
C ARG A 29 -0.85 32.84 -12.57
N GLY A 30 -0.83 33.28 -11.31
CA GLY A 30 -1.49 32.60 -10.20
C GLY A 30 -0.52 32.02 -9.17
N SER A 31 -1.07 31.28 -8.22
CA SER A 31 -0.33 30.68 -7.11
C SER A 31 0.53 29.50 -7.55
N TRP A 32 1.70 29.38 -6.95
CA TRP A 32 2.57 28.23 -7.15
C TRP A 32 2.07 27.04 -6.35
N LEU A 33 2.30 25.83 -6.86
CA LEU A 33 2.06 24.60 -6.12
C LEU A 33 3.39 23.85 -5.98
N ASP A 34 3.80 23.60 -4.74
CA ASP A 34 4.93 22.75 -4.41
C ASP A 34 4.40 21.44 -3.82
N ILE A 35 4.93 20.31 -4.27
CA ILE A 35 4.76 18.99 -3.65
C ILE A 35 6.15 18.51 -3.23
N GLU A 36 6.34 18.15 -1.97
CA GLU A 36 7.65 17.80 -1.43
C GLU A 36 7.58 16.65 -0.43
N PHE A 37 8.60 15.78 -0.47
CA PHE A 37 8.81 14.74 0.53
C PHE A 37 9.54 15.29 1.75
N ASP A 38 9.21 14.78 2.93
CA ASP A 38 10.04 14.96 4.12
C ASP A 38 10.98 13.77 4.36
N SER A 39 11.73 13.81 5.45
CA SER A 39 12.68 12.74 5.79
C SER A 39 12.01 11.41 6.16
N LYS A 40 10.72 11.42 6.48
CA LYS A 40 9.90 10.25 6.82
C LYS A 40 9.09 9.73 5.62
N ASP A 41 9.39 10.21 4.41
CA ASP A 41 8.66 9.89 3.18
C ASP A 41 7.20 10.37 3.15
N ILE A 42 6.83 11.31 4.02
CA ILE A 42 5.49 11.91 3.99
C ILE A 42 5.48 12.99 2.91
N VAL A 43 4.44 12.95 2.07
CA VAL A 43 4.25 13.91 0.98
C VAL A 43 3.42 15.10 1.47
N TYR A 44 3.95 16.30 1.28
CA TYR A 44 3.29 17.56 1.60
C TYR A 44 3.03 18.39 0.36
N ALA A 45 1.97 19.18 0.39
CA ALA A 45 1.71 20.26 -0.54
C ALA A 45 1.94 21.62 0.12
N ARG A 46 2.36 22.61 -0.68
CA ARG A 46 2.34 24.04 -0.32
C ARG A 46 1.75 24.83 -1.48
N ILE A 47 0.85 25.75 -1.13
CA ILE A 47 0.29 26.71 -2.07
C ILE A 47 0.94 28.06 -1.78
N ASP A 48 1.50 28.69 -2.82
CA ASP A 48 2.14 30.00 -2.74
C ASP A 48 3.26 30.07 -1.69
N ARG A 49 4.02 28.96 -1.54
CA ARG A 49 5.11 28.81 -0.56
C ARG A 49 4.71 29.07 0.90
N ARG A 50 3.42 28.91 1.22
CA ARG A 50 2.91 29.05 2.60
C ARG A 50 3.23 27.79 3.44
N ARG A 51 2.43 27.57 4.48
CA ARG A 51 2.58 26.41 5.38
C ARG A 51 2.47 25.08 4.61
N LYS A 52 3.19 24.08 5.10
CA LYS A 52 3.01 22.68 4.68
C LYS A 52 1.61 22.21 5.06
N LEU A 53 0.99 21.47 4.16
CA LEU A 53 -0.21 20.67 4.39
C LEU A 53 0.07 19.25 3.89
N PRO A 54 -0.48 18.19 4.49
CA PRO A 54 -0.45 16.87 3.87
C PRO A 54 -0.96 16.94 2.43
N ALA A 55 -0.31 16.27 1.49
CA ALA A 55 -0.73 16.29 0.10
C ALA A 55 -2.16 15.75 -0.08
N THR A 56 -2.56 14.79 0.76
CA THR A 56 -3.93 14.26 0.82
C THR A 56 -4.97 15.34 1.12
N THR A 57 -4.65 16.36 1.92
CA THR A 57 -5.57 17.49 2.16
C THR A 57 -5.90 18.25 0.88
N LEU A 58 -4.95 18.40 -0.04
CA LEU A 58 -5.21 19.02 -1.34
C LEU A 58 -6.11 18.14 -2.20
N LEU A 59 -5.88 16.82 -2.21
CA LEU A 59 -6.70 15.86 -2.96
C LEU A 59 -8.14 15.82 -2.44
N MET A 60 -8.32 15.82 -1.12
CA MET A 60 -9.64 15.92 -0.49
C MET A 60 -10.36 17.22 -0.85
N ALA A 61 -9.63 18.34 -0.90
CA ALA A 61 -10.19 19.61 -1.35
C ALA A 61 -10.60 19.62 -2.84
N LEU A 62 -10.03 18.71 -3.64
CA LEU A 62 -10.42 18.48 -5.04
C LEU A 62 -11.56 17.47 -5.20
N GLY A 63 -12.10 16.95 -4.08
CA GLY A 63 -13.29 16.09 -4.06
C GLY A 63 -13.00 14.60 -4.01
N MET A 64 -11.76 14.17 -3.75
CA MET A 64 -11.43 12.76 -3.54
C MET A 64 -11.63 12.38 -2.07
N ASP A 65 -12.23 11.23 -1.79
CA ASP A 65 -12.24 10.64 -0.45
C ASP A 65 -11.03 9.73 -0.19
N GLY A 66 -11.02 9.01 0.94
CA GLY A 66 -9.93 8.11 1.32
C GLY A 66 -9.75 6.97 0.32
N GLU A 67 -10.84 6.35 -0.12
CA GLU A 67 -10.84 5.25 -1.08
C GLU A 67 -10.38 5.71 -2.47
N ASP A 68 -10.85 6.86 -2.94
CA ASP A 68 -10.43 7.47 -4.20
C ASP A 68 -8.91 7.71 -4.19
N ILE A 69 -8.38 8.26 -3.09
CA ILE A 69 -6.94 8.51 -2.95
C ILE A 69 -6.18 7.19 -2.98
N LEU A 70 -6.59 6.20 -2.20
CA LEU A 70 -5.91 4.90 -2.13
C LEU A 70 -5.94 4.18 -3.48
N SER A 71 -7.12 4.07 -4.11
CA SER A 71 -7.29 3.42 -5.41
C SER A 71 -6.56 4.12 -6.55
N THR A 72 -6.36 5.44 -6.46
CA THR A 72 -5.58 6.21 -7.44
C THR A 72 -4.08 5.89 -7.37
N PHE A 73 -3.52 5.74 -6.17
CA PHE A 73 -2.06 5.62 -5.97
C PHE A 73 -1.57 4.21 -5.68
N TYR A 74 -2.47 3.29 -5.30
CA TYR A 74 -2.12 1.93 -4.91
C TYR A 74 -2.88 0.88 -5.75
N LYS A 75 -2.28 -0.30 -5.86
CA LYS A 75 -2.97 -1.49 -6.33
C LYS A 75 -3.47 -2.27 -5.12
N THR A 76 -4.70 -2.75 -5.20
CA THR A 76 -5.30 -3.56 -4.14
C THR A 76 -4.99 -5.03 -4.34
N VAL A 77 -5.12 -5.78 -3.25
CA VAL A 77 -4.90 -7.22 -3.21
C VAL A 77 -6.07 -7.80 -2.45
N THR A 78 -6.87 -8.63 -3.11
CA THR A 78 -8.02 -9.25 -2.46
C THR A 78 -7.56 -10.44 -1.64
N TYR A 79 -7.89 -10.42 -0.35
CA TYR A 79 -7.73 -11.53 0.56
C TYR A 79 -9.11 -12.15 0.75
N THR A 80 -9.21 -13.47 0.64
CA THR A 80 -10.49 -14.17 0.81
C THR A 80 -10.37 -15.17 1.94
N ARG A 81 -11.27 -15.10 2.92
CA ARG A 81 -11.26 -16.03 4.03
C ARG A 81 -11.64 -17.44 3.57
N ASP A 82 -10.92 -18.44 4.04
CA ASP A 82 -11.11 -19.87 3.76
C ASP A 82 -10.93 -20.68 5.06
N GLY A 83 -12.03 -20.84 5.80
CA GLY A 83 -12.01 -21.40 7.16
C GLY A 83 -11.21 -20.52 8.13
N ASP A 84 -10.23 -21.14 8.80
CA ASP A 84 -9.31 -20.45 9.73
C ASP A 84 -8.12 -19.79 9.02
N ASN A 85 -8.04 -19.89 7.69
CA ASN A 85 -6.95 -19.32 6.89
C ASN A 85 -7.49 -18.28 5.90
N TRP A 86 -6.55 -17.63 5.21
CA TRP A 86 -6.82 -16.69 4.14
C TRP A 86 -6.21 -17.18 2.83
N ARG A 87 -6.88 -16.87 1.74
CA ARG A 87 -6.42 -17.07 0.37
C ARG A 87 -5.94 -15.75 -0.20
N ILE A 88 -4.69 -15.71 -0.67
CA ILE A 88 -4.08 -14.52 -1.28
C ILE A 88 -3.63 -14.85 -2.70
N PRO A 89 -3.86 -13.97 -3.70
CA PRO A 89 -3.36 -14.19 -5.06
C PRO A 89 -1.83 -14.21 -5.09
N TYR A 90 -1.29 -15.28 -5.67
CA TYR A 90 0.14 -15.43 -5.88
C TYR A 90 0.63 -14.45 -6.95
N SER A 91 1.80 -13.84 -6.71
CA SER A 91 2.43 -12.94 -7.68
C SER A 91 3.94 -13.10 -7.66
N ALA A 92 4.50 -13.69 -8.72
CA ALA A 92 5.94 -13.87 -8.82
C ALA A 92 6.73 -12.56 -8.61
N ASP A 93 6.18 -11.41 -9.06
CA ASP A 93 6.81 -10.11 -8.90
C ASP A 93 6.82 -9.59 -7.47
N ARG A 94 5.77 -9.85 -6.68
CA ARG A 94 5.72 -9.44 -5.27
C ARG A 94 6.57 -10.33 -4.38
N PHE A 95 6.60 -11.63 -4.67
CA PHE A 95 7.27 -12.60 -3.81
C PHE A 95 8.76 -12.82 -4.17
N LYS A 96 9.22 -12.44 -5.37
CA LYS A 96 10.62 -12.66 -5.76
C LYS A 96 11.59 -11.93 -4.83
N GLY A 97 12.64 -12.62 -4.42
CA GLY A 97 13.70 -12.11 -3.56
C GLY A 97 13.44 -12.26 -2.07
N MET A 98 12.21 -12.56 -1.65
CA MET A 98 11.85 -12.76 -0.25
C MET A 98 12.42 -14.06 0.31
N LYS A 99 12.82 -14.02 1.57
CA LYS A 99 13.08 -15.23 2.35
C LYS A 99 11.76 -15.66 2.98
N ILE A 100 11.35 -16.87 2.70
CA ILE A 100 10.10 -17.44 3.19
C ILE A 100 10.28 -17.82 4.66
N ILE A 101 9.37 -17.38 5.52
CA ILE A 101 9.47 -17.54 6.98
C ILE A 101 8.68 -18.76 7.44
N SER A 102 7.49 -18.95 6.89
CA SER A 102 6.58 -20.09 7.05
C SER A 102 6.43 -20.84 5.72
N ASP A 103 6.04 -22.11 5.73
CA ASP A 103 5.85 -22.88 4.49
C ASP A 103 4.87 -22.16 3.54
N LEU A 104 5.28 -21.99 2.28
CA LEU A 104 4.42 -21.46 1.24
C LEU A 104 3.52 -22.60 0.74
N ILE A 105 2.23 -22.49 1.01
CA ILE A 105 1.24 -23.54 0.71
C ILE A 105 0.33 -23.07 -0.40
N ASP A 106 0.11 -23.91 -1.42
CA ASP A 106 -0.88 -23.66 -2.46
C ASP A 106 -2.30 -23.70 -1.86
N ALA A 107 -3.08 -22.64 -2.08
CA ALA A 107 -4.44 -22.56 -1.56
C ALA A 107 -5.40 -23.55 -2.23
N ASP A 108 -5.12 -23.97 -3.47
CA ASP A 108 -5.97 -24.89 -4.23
C ASP A 108 -5.71 -26.36 -3.87
N THR A 109 -4.45 -26.73 -3.67
CA THR A 109 -4.07 -28.15 -3.45
C THR A 109 -3.73 -28.47 -2.00
N GLY A 110 -3.38 -27.47 -1.20
CA GLY A 110 -2.84 -27.65 0.15
C GLY A 110 -1.40 -28.17 0.19
N GLU A 111 -0.73 -28.28 -0.97
CA GLU A 111 0.66 -28.73 -1.03
C GLU A 111 1.63 -27.61 -0.67
N VAL A 112 2.71 -27.98 0.04
CA VAL A 112 3.83 -27.06 0.28
C VAL A 112 4.60 -26.88 -1.02
N VAL A 113 4.49 -25.69 -1.62
CA VAL A 113 5.18 -25.32 -2.86
C VAL A 113 6.58 -24.78 -2.61
N LEU A 114 6.85 -24.27 -1.40
CA LEU A 114 8.19 -23.89 -0.95
C LEU A 114 8.30 -23.93 0.57
N GLU A 115 9.25 -24.71 1.09
CA GLU A 115 9.51 -24.80 2.54
C GLU A 115 10.06 -23.50 3.13
N ALA A 116 9.75 -23.29 4.42
CA ALA A 116 10.29 -22.24 5.26
C ALA A 116 11.83 -22.16 5.22
N GLY A 117 12.36 -20.95 5.39
CA GLY A 117 13.79 -20.66 5.39
C GLY A 117 14.42 -20.53 4.00
N LYS A 118 13.76 -21.00 2.94
CA LYS A 118 14.26 -20.88 1.56
C LYS A 118 14.03 -19.47 1.00
N LYS A 119 14.96 -19.02 0.15
CA LYS A 119 14.81 -17.77 -0.59
C LYS A 119 14.06 -18.04 -1.88
N LEU A 120 12.95 -17.34 -2.11
CA LEU A 120 12.23 -17.41 -3.37
C LEU A 120 12.96 -16.57 -4.42
N THR A 121 13.86 -17.22 -5.18
CA THR A 121 14.57 -16.56 -6.29
C THR A 121 13.60 -16.13 -7.40
N ALA A 122 14.00 -15.17 -8.24
CA ALA A 122 13.20 -14.76 -9.40
C ALA A 122 12.89 -15.94 -10.34
N ARG A 123 13.81 -16.90 -10.48
CA ARG A 123 13.60 -18.12 -11.26
C ARG A 123 12.54 -19.02 -10.63
N SER A 124 12.68 -19.35 -9.36
CA SER A 124 11.71 -20.22 -8.66
C SER A 124 10.34 -19.57 -8.58
N ALA A 125 10.26 -18.25 -8.37
CA ALA A 125 8.98 -17.52 -8.36
C ALA A 125 8.23 -17.66 -9.70
N LYS A 126 8.93 -17.48 -10.81
CA LYS A 126 8.36 -17.69 -12.15
C LYS A 126 7.95 -19.14 -12.39
N GLN A 127 8.78 -20.10 -11.98
CA GLN A 127 8.46 -21.53 -12.12
C GLN A 127 7.21 -21.94 -11.35
N LEU A 128 6.95 -21.37 -10.17
CA LEU A 128 5.72 -21.63 -9.44
C LEU A 128 4.49 -21.10 -10.20
N ALA A 129 4.57 -19.88 -10.73
CA ALA A 129 3.49 -19.32 -11.56
C ALA A 129 3.26 -20.15 -12.84
N GLU A 130 4.33 -20.57 -13.53
CA GLU A 130 4.26 -21.41 -14.74
C GLU A 130 3.67 -22.80 -14.46
N LYS A 131 3.88 -23.34 -13.25
CA LYS A 131 3.27 -24.59 -12.78
C LYS A 131 1.79 -24.43 -12.40
N GLY A 132 1.25 -23.21 -12.46
CA GLY A 132 -0.17 -22.95 -12.23
C GLY A 132 -0.51 -22.47 -10.83
N LEU A 133 0.47 -22.13 -9.97
CA LEU A 133 0.19 -21.55 -8.65
C LEU A 133 -0.52 -20.20 -8.81
N LYS A 134 -1.78 -20.14 -8.38
CA LYS A 134 -2.62 -18.94 -8.48
C LYS A 134 -2.82 -18.24 -7.16
N ALA A 135 -2.88 -18.98 -6.06
CA ALA A 135 -3.11 -18.44 -4.74
C ALA A 135 -2.37 -19.25 -3.69
N ILE A 136 -2.03 -18.59 -2.59
CA ILE A 136 -1.37 -19.19 -1.44
C ILE A 136 -2.25 -19.07 -0.21
N LYS A 137 -2.08 -20.00 0.73
CA LYS A 137 -2.64 -19.87 2.06
C LYS A 137 -1.82 -18.87 2.88
N ALA A 138 -2.52 -18.09 3.67
CA ALA A 138 -1.97 -17.16 4.64
C ALA A 138 -2.67 -17.33 5.98
N THR A 139 -1.92 -17.10 7.03
CA THR A 139 -2.44 -17.03 8.40
C THR A 139 -2.88 -15.60 8.72
N GLU A 140 -3.54 -15.40 9.85
CA GLU A 140 -3.85 -14.06 10.36
C GLU A 140 -2.60 -13.20 10.54
N ASP A 141 -1.49 -13.80 11.00
CA ASP A 141 -0.21 -13.11 11.16
C ASP A 141 0.32 -12.51 9.84
N ASP A 142 0.02 -13.14 8.70
CA ASP A 142 0.44 -12.65 7.38
C ASP A 142 -0.35 -11.42 6.92
N LEU A 143 -1.49 -11.11 7.58
CA LEU A 143 -2.30 -9.93 7.28
C LEU A 143 -1.81 -8.70 8.05
N PHE A 144 -1.16 -8.88 9.19
CA PHE A 144 -0.78 -7.76 10.05
C PHE A 144 0.18 -6.78 9.38
N GLY A 145 -0.06 -5.48 9.57
CA GLY A 145 0.71 -4.41 8.94
C GLY A 145 0.34 -4.15 7.47
N SER A 146 -0.64 -4.88 6.93
CA SER A 146 -1.36 -4.46 5.72
C SER A 146 -2.38 -3.38 6.06
N TYR A 147 -2.95 -2.71 5.05
CA TYR A 147 -3.89 -1.61 5.23
C TYR A 147 -5.18 -1.88 4.47
N LEU A 148 -6.31 -1.47 5.03
CA LEU A 148 -7.61 -1.56 4.37
C LEU A 148 -7.65 -0.64 3.14
N ALA A 149 -8.18 -1.16 2.04
CA ALA A 149 -8.29 -0.40 0.80
C ALA A 149 -9.62 0.37 0.68
N GLU A 150 -10.66 -0.12 1.35
CA GLU A 150 -12.04 0.32 1.27
C GLU A 150 -12.63 0.33 2.69
N ASP A 151 -13.66 1.15 2.91
CA ASP A 151 -14.42 1.21 4.15
C ASP A 151 -15.19 -0.10 4.37
N VAL A 152 -15.29 -0.51 5.64
CA VAL A 152 -16.12 -1.66 6.03
C VAL A 152 -17.40 -1.13 6.61
N VAL A 153 -18.49 -1.23 5.83
CA VAL A 153 -19.75 -0.55 6.12
C VAL A 153 -20.87 -1.55 6.36
N ASN A 154 -21.66 -1.31 7.40
CA ASN A 154 -22.97 -1.91 7.52
C ASN A 154 -23.96 -1.19 6.59
N TYR A 155 -24.23 -1.76 5.42
CA TYR A 155 -25.17 -1.16 4.47
C TYR A 155 -26.63 -1.07 4.95
N ALA A 156 -27.02 -1.80 6.00
CA ALA A 156 -28.37 -1.69 6.57
C ALA A 156 -28.51 -0.49 7.51
N THR A 157 -27.45 -0.12 8.25
CA THR A 157 -27.48 0.97 9.23
C THR A 157 -26.76 2.24 8.75
N GLY A 158 -25.85 2.12 7.78
CA GLY A 158 -24.93 3.17 7.36
C GLY A 158 -23.76 3.38 8.32
N GLU A 159 -23.59 2.50 9.32
CA GLU A 159 -22.46 2.55 10.25
C GLU A 159 -21.17 2.09 9.55
N ILE A 160 -20.10 2.89 9.68
CA ILE A 160 -18.76 2.53 9.23
C ILE A 160 -18.07 1.83 10.40
N TYR A 161 -17.72 0.56 10.22
CA TYR A 161 -17.01 -0.24 11.22
C TYR A 161 -15.50 0.04 11.22
N LEU A 162 -14.92 0.19 10.03
CA LEU A 162 -13.50 0.43 9.79
C LEU A 162 -13.35 1.35 8.59
N GLU A 163 -12.37 2.25 8.62
CA GLU A 163 -12.13 3.21 7.54
C GLU A 163 -11.02 2.73 6.61
N ALA A 164 -11.11 3.11 5.34
CA ALA A 164 -10.05 2.89 4.36
C ALA A 164 -8.75 3.56 4.82
N GLY A 165 -7.65 2.81 4.79
CA GLY A 165 -6.36 3.23 5.30
C GLY A 165 -6.07 2.86 6.75
N ASP A 166 -7.01 2.22 7.46
CA ASP A 166 -6.71 1.60 8.76
C ASP A 166 -5.70 0.46 8.58
N GLU A 167 -4.71 0.41 9.49
CA GLU A 167 -3.76 -0.70 9.57
C GLU A 167 -4.44 -1.94 10.14
N ILE A 168 -4.24 -3.09 9.51
CA ILE A 168 -4.72 -4.37 10.01
C ILE A 168 -3.84 -4.78 11.19
N ASP A 169 -4.35 -4.56 12.39
CA ASP A 169 -3.86 -5.10 13.65
C ASP A 169 -4.82 -6.17 14.21
N GLU A 170 -4.53 -6.73 15.38
CA GLU A 170 -5.39 -7.75 16.03
C GLU A 170 -6.84 -7.27 16.23
N LYS A 171 -7.05 -5.99 16.56
CA LYS A 171 -8.37 -5.43 16.86
C LYS A 171 -9.15 -5.21 15.57
N VAL A 172 -8.52 -4.63 14.56
CA VAL A 172 -9.09 -4.41 13.23
C VAL A 172 -9.44 -5.75 12.60
N LEU A 173 -8.53 -6.72 12.62
CA LEU A 173 -8.77 -8.06 12.07
C LEU A 173 -9.94 -8.76 12.74
N LYS A 174 -10.02 -8.69 14.08
CA LYS A 174 -11.17 -9.23 14.81
C LYS A 174 -12.48 -8.56 14.38
N THR A 175 -12.47 -7.24 14.23
CA THR A 175 -13.65 -6.49 13.78
C THR A 175 -14.06 -6.93 12.39
N LEU A 176 -13.13 -7.05 11.43
CA LEU A 176 -13.38 -7.58 10.08
C LEU A 176 -14.08 -8.94 10.12
N ILE A 177 -13.52 -9.85 10.91
CA ILE A 177 -14.02 -11.22 11.08
C ILE A 177 -15.43 -11.26 11.67
N ASP A 178 -15.72 -10.37 12.62
CA ASP A 178 -17.02 -10.29 13.31
C ASP A 178 -18.09 -9.63 12.43
N THR A 179 -17.69 -8.74 11.51
CA THR A 179 -18.59 -7.95 10.67
C THR A 179 -18.92 -8.56 9.30
N GLY A 180 -18.12 -9.51 8.81
CA GLY A 180 -18.44 -10.31 7.60
C GLY A 180 -17.35 -10.32 6.54
#